data_AF-A0A9D2L7M2-F1
#
_entry.id   AF-A0A9D2L7M2-F1
#
_cell.length_a   1.000
_cell.length_b   1.000
_cell.length_c   1.000
_cell.angle_alpha   90.00
_cell.angle_beta   90.00
_cell.angle_gamma   90.00
#
_symmetry.space_group_name_H-M   'P 1'
#
loop_
_entity.id
_entity.type
_entity.pdbx_description
1 polymer ?
#
loop_
_entity_poly.entity_id
_entity_poly.type
_entity_poly.pdbx_seq_one_letter_code
_entity_poly.pdbx_strand_id
1 'polypeptide(L)'
;MGRILEELYCGDLQPAENRNWDNPEYEEKCEASLEEVHAFCERLDQESREAFDAMMENYLELCHIEKTQAFSDGFRIGARIMWEVFGRDVSGQSAQ
;
A
#
# COMPACT_ATOMS: atom_id res chain seq x y z
N MET A 1 -21.33 -5.61 14.74
CA MET A 1 -19.90 -5.56 14.38
C MET A 1 -19.62 -6.60 13.29
N GLY A 2 -20.16 -6.38 12.09
CA GLY A 2 -19.92 -7.24 10.93
C GLY A 2 -20.25 -6.38 9.73
N ARG A 3 -19.26 -5.91 8.98
CA ARG A 3 -18.88 -6.59 7.75
C ARG A 3 -17.48 -6.21 7.24
N ILE A 4 -16.65 -5.54 8.05
CA ILE A 4 -15.35 -5.03 7.58
C ILE A 4 -14.42 -6.11 6.99
N LEU A 5 -14.45 -7.33 7.53
CA LEU A 5 -13.68 -8.46 7.00
C LEU A 5 -14.28 -9.05 5.72
N GLU A 6 -15.62 -9.02 5.60
CA GLU A 6 -16.33 -9.41 4.38
C GLU A 6 -16.10 -8.37 3.27
N GLU A 7 -16.21 -7.08 3.59
CA GLU A 7 -15.89 -5.96 2.69
C GLU A 7 -14.42 -6.02 2.23
N LEU A 8 -13.48 -6.36 3.12
CA LEU A 8 -12.08 -6.57 2.72
C LEU A 8 -11.92 -7.81 1.82
N TYR A 9 -12.60 -8.92 2.14
CA TYR A 9 -12.51 -10.16 1.38
C TYR A 9 -13.14 -10.04 -0.02
N CYS A 10 -14.29 -9.37 -0.11
CA CYS A 10 -14.99 -9.08 -1.36
C CYS A 10 -14.28 -8.01 -2.20
N GLY A 11 -13.28 -7.32 -1.64
CA GLY A 11 -12.57 -6.23 -2.31
C GLY A 11 -13.33 -4.91 -2.32
N ASP A 12 -14.33 -4.73 -1.46
CA ASP A 12 -15.02 -3.45 -1.25
C ASP A 12 -14.17 -2.47 -0.42
N LEU A 13 -13.31 -3.02 0.45
CA LEU A 13 -12.29 -2.27 1.19
C LEU A 13 -10.96 -2.40 0.46
N GLN A 14 -10.61 -1.38 -0.31
CA GLN A 14 -9.34 -1.32 -1.04
C GLN A 14 -8.52 -0.13 -0.54
N PRO A 15 -7.91 -0.14 0.67
CA PRO A 15 -7.17 1.02 1.16
C PRO A 15 -6.07 1.53 0.22
N ALA A 16 -5.52 0.65 -0.62
CA ALA A 16 -4.52 0.99 -1.64
C ALA A 16 -5.13 1.54 -2.95
N GLU A 17 -6.38 1.23 -3.27
CA GLU A 17 -7.06 1.64 -4.52
C GLU A 17 -8.19 2.66 -4.31
N ASN A 18 -8.71 2.77 -3.09
CA ASN A 18 -9.63 3.81 -2.62
C ASN A 18 -8.86 5.12 -2.60
N ARG A 19 -8.67 5.62 -3.81
CA ARG A 19 -8.22 6.92 -4.24
C ARG A 19 -9.10 7.99 -3.59
N ASN A 20 -8.79 8.33 -2.34
CA ASN A 20 -8.91 9.71 -1.89
C ASN A 20 -7.74 10.53 -2.48
N TRP A 21 -7.62 10.48 -3.81
CA TRP A 21 -6.59 11.16 -4.60
C TRP A 21 -7.16 12.38 -5.33
N ASP A 22 -8.14 13.07 -4.73
CA ASP A 22 -8.25 14.53 -4.91
C ASP A 22 -7.06 15.24 -4.23
N ASN A 23 -5.86 14.68 -4.36
CA ASN A 23 -4.61 15.33 -4.00
C ASN A 23 -3.92 15.73 -5.31
N PRO A 24 -4.22 16.94 -5.83
CA PRO A 24 -3.64 17.42 -7.09
C PRO A 24 -2.11 17.46 -7.03
N GLU A 25 -1.51 17.62 -5.84
CA GLU A 25 -0.04 17.57 -5.69
C GLU A 25 0.52 16.18 -6.03
N TYR A 26 -0.19 15.10 -5.68
CA TYR A 26 0.24 13.77 -6.05
C TYR A 26 0.14 13.54 -7.55
N GLU A 27 -0.97 13.97 -8.17
CA GLU A 27 -1.17 13.82 -9.61
C GLU A 27 -0.08 14.57 -10.40
N GLU A 28 0.20 15.82 -10.02
CA GLU A 28 1.29 16.63 -10.57
C GLU A 28 2.65 15.93 -10.41
N LYS A 29 2.93 15.37 -9.23
CA LYS A 29 4.18 14.64 -8.98
C LYS A 29 4.29 13.35 -9.78
N CYS A 30 3.18 12.64 -9.95
CA CYS A 30 3.13 11.44 -10.79
C CYS A 30 3.41 11.77 -12.26
N GLU A 31 2.76 12.80 -12.79
CA GLU A 31 2.97 13.25 -14.17
C GLU A 31 4.41 13.69 -14.39
N ALA A 32 4.95 14.56 -13.52
CA ALA A 32 6.34 15.00 -13.59
C ALA A 32 7.33 13.82 -13.52
N SER A 33 7.08 12.85 -12.64
CA SER A 33 7.93 11.66 -12.54
C SER A 33 7.90 10.79 -13.79
N LEU A 34 6.74 10.66 -14.45
CA LEU A 34 6.62 9.91 -15.70
C LEU A 34 7.35 10.61 -16.85
N GLU A 35 7.23 11.93 -16.95
CA GLU A 35 7.95 12.73 -17.94
C GLU A 35 9.47 12.63 -17.77
N GLU A 36 9.96 12.71 -16.54
CA GLU A 36 11.40 12.56 -16.23
C GLU A 36 11.93 11.19 -16.63
N VAL A 37 11.19 10.12 -16.32
CA VAL A 37 11.56 8.75 -16.70
C VAL A 37 11.53 8.59 -18.21
N HIS A 38 10.51 9.11 -18.90
CA HIS A 38 10.42 9.04 -20.35
C HIS A 38 11.60 9.76 -21.03
N ALA A 39 11.87 11.00 -20.63
CA ALA A 39 12.98 11.80 -21.17
C ALA A 39 14.35 11.15 -20.89
N PHE A 40 14.50 10.47 -19.76
CA PHE A 40 15.70 9.67 -19.47
C PHE A 40 15.81 8.47 -20.41
N CYS A 41 14.74 7.68 -20.56
CA CYS A 41 14.73 6.50 -21.43
C CYS A 41 15.03 6.86 -22.89
N GLU A 42 14.54 8.00 -23.40
CA GLU A 42 14.82 8.48 -24.76
C GLU A 42 16.31 8.67 -25.06
N ARG A 43 17.14 8.93 -24.04
CA ARG A 43 18.59 9.13 -24.18
C ARG A 43 19.39 7.84 -24.19
N LEU A 44 18.77 6.71 -23.84
CA LEU A 44 19.42 5.41 -23.79
C LEU A 44 19.37 4.73 -25.15
N ASP A 45 20.42 3.97 -25.46
CA ASP A 45 20.37 2.98 -26.53
C ASP A 45 19.45 1.80 -26.16
N GLN A 46 19.16 0.94 -27.13
CA GLN A 46 18.26 -0.20 -26.99
C GLN A 46 18.66 -1.14 -25.83
N GLU A 47 19.93 -1.51 -25.75
CA GLU A 47 20.42 -2.46 -24.74
C GLU A 47 20.35 -1.86 -23.34
N SER A 48 20.78 -0.60 -23.21
CA SER A 48 20.70 0.14 -21.96
C SER A 48 19.26 0.34 -21.49
N ARG A 49 18.33 0.58 -22.41
CA ARG A 49 16.90 0.72 -22.09
C ARG A 49 16.30 -0.59 -21.59
N GLU A 50 16.57 -1.70 -22.29
CA GLU A 50 16.09 -3.03 -21.87
C GLU A 50 16.64 -3.42 -20.49
N ALA A 51 17.92 -3.13 -20.21
CA ALA A 51 18.52 -3.35 -18.90
C ALA A 51 17.88 -2.46 -17.81
N PHE A 52 17.57 -1.21 -18.14
CA PHE A 52 16.89 -0.29 -17.24
C PHE A 52 15.46 -0.75 -16.91
N ASP A 53 14.69 -1.16 -17.92
CA ASP A 53 13.32 -1.66 -17.76
C ASP A 53 13.31 -2.91 -16.85
N ALA A 54 14.22 -3.86 -17.07
CA ALA A 54 14.35 -5.04 -16.22
C ALA A 54 14.74 -4.69 -14.78
N MET A 55 15.61 -3.69 -14.58
CA MET A 55 15.98 -3.22 -13.24
C MET A 55 14.78 -2.57 -12.53
N MET A 56 14.03 -1.72 -13.24
CA MET A 56 12.86 -1.04 -12.70
C MET A 56 11.74 -2.02 -12.35
N GLU A 57 11.49 -3.04 -13.17
CA GLU A 57 10.50 -4.08 -12.88
C GLU A 57 10.83 -4.80 -11.57
N ASN A 58 12.07 -5.27 -11.43
CA ASN A 58 12.53 -5.93 -10.19
C ASN A 58 12.42 -5.01 -8.96
N TYR A 59 12.72 -3.72 -9.13
CA TYR A 59 12.59 -2.74 -8.05
C TYR A 59 11.12 -2.51 -7.66
N LEU A 60 10.21 -2.46 -8.63
CA LEU A 60 8.78 -2.32 -8.40
C LEU A 60 8.19 -3.56 -7.69
N GLU A 61 8.61 -4.76 -8.09
CA GLU A 61 8.22 -6.00 -7.40
C GLU A 61 8.69 -6.01 -5.95
N LEU A 62 9.94 -5.61 -5.69
CA LEU A 62 10.47 -5.49 -4.33
C LEU A 62 9.66 -4.46 -3.52
N CYS A 63 9.42 -3.27 -4.10
CA CYS A 63 8.59 -2.23 -3.51
C CYS A 63 7.19 -2.73 -3.15
N HIS A 64 6.59 -3.56 -4.01
CA HIS A 64 5.29 -4.16 -3.76
C HIS A 64 5.35 -5.09 -2.54
N ILE A 65 6.33 -6.01 -2.49
CA ILE A 65 6.52 -6.93 -1.36
C ILE A 65 6.70 -6.16 -0.04
N GLU A 66 7.57 -5.14 -0.03
CA GLU A 66 7.82 -4.31 1.15
C GLU A 66 6.57 -3.58 1.62
N LYS A 67 5.79 -2.98 0.71
CA LYS A 67 4.54 -2.29 1.04
C LYS A 67 3.48 -3.24 1.58
N THR A 68 3.34 -4.43 0.99
CA THR A 68 2.40 -5.46 1.48
C THR A 68 2.78 -5.93 2.89
N GLN A 69 4.08 -6.12 3.15
CA GLN A 69 4.58 -6.51 4.46
C GLN A 69 4.36 -5.39 5.49
N ALA A 70 4.70 -4.15 5.14
CA ALA A 70 4.49 -2.98 6.01
C ALA A 70 3.02 -2.78 6.37
N PHE A 71 2.10 -2.94 5.41
CA PHE A 71 0.67 -2.91 5.67
C PHE A 71 0.25 -4.02 6.64
N SER A 72 0.70 -5.26 6.39
CA SER A 72 0.36 -6.42 7.24
C SER A 72 0.86 -6.25 8.67
N ASP A 73 2.07 -5.75 8.84
CA ASP A 73 2.66 -5.50 10.16
C ASP A 73 1.99 -4.31 10.86
N GLY A 74 1.71 -3.22 10.14
CA GLY A 74 0.94 -2.09 10.64
C GLY A 74 -0.45 -2.49 11.12
N PHE A 75 -1.15 -3.34 10.37
CA PHE A 75 -2.45 -3.88 10.76
C PHE A 75 -2.36 -4.73 12.03
N ARG A 76 -1.37 -5.63 12.11
CA ARG A 76 -1.13 -6.46 13.32
C ARG A 76 -0.86 -5.59 14.56
N ILE A 77 -0.07 -4.53 14.41
CA ILE A 77 0.21 -3.59 15.49
C ILE A 77 -1.08 -2.87 15.91
N GLY A 78 -1.84 -2.34 14.94
CA GLY A 78 -3.13 -1.70 15.21
C GLY A 78 -4.10 -2.61 15.97
N ALA A 79 -4.23 -3.88 15.55
CA ALA A 79 -5.07 -4.85 16.22
C ALA A 79 -4.62 -5.13 17.67
N ARG A 80 -3.30 -5.21 17.91
CA ARG A 80 -2.74 -5.38 19.26
C ARG A 80 -3.05 -4.18 20.16
N ILE A 81 -2.92 -2.96 19.63
CA ILE A 81 -3.26 -1.73 20.37
C ILE A 81 -4.75 -1.75 20.75
N MET A 82 -5.64 -2.08 19.80
CA MET A 82 -7.08 -2.16 20.07
C MET A 82 -7.40 -3.20 21.14
N TRP A 83 -6.74 -4.36 21.09
CA TRP A 83 -6.89 -5.39 22.11
C TRP A 83 -6.41 -4.93 23.49
N GLU A 84 -5.28 -4.22 23.57
CA GLU A 84 -4.75 -3.69 24.82
C GLU A 84 -5.70 -2.68 25.47
N VAL A 85 -6.24 -1.76 24.66
CA VAL A 85 -7.10 -0.66 25.13
C VAL A 85 -8.51 -1.15 25.46
N PHE A 86 -9.12 -1.98 24.62
CA PHE A 86 -10.54 -2.33 24.72
C PHE A 86 -10.81 -3.80 25.09
N GLY A 87 -9.81 -4.69 24.96
CA GLY A 87 -9.97 -6.13 25.21
C GLY A 87 -10.11 -6.50 26.69
N ARG A 88 -9.74 -5.61 27.62
CA ARG A 88 -9.78 -5.89 29.07
C ARG A 88 -11.18 -5.78 29.69
N ASP A 89 -12.08 -5.01 29.10
CA ASP A 89 -13.45 -4.81 29.64
C ASP A 89 -14.36 -6.03 29.41
N VAL A 90 -14.05 -6.89 28.44
CA VAL A 90 -14.87 -8.06 28.10
C VAL A 90 -14.65 -9.22 29.09
N SER A 91 -13.50 -9.27 29.76
CA SER A 91 -13.17 -10.31 30.75
C SER A 91 -13.75 -10.06 32.15
N GLY A 92 -14.40 -8.92 32.41
CA GLY A 92 -14.92 -8.53 33.73
C GLY A 92 -16.42 -8.72 33.95
N GLN A 93 -17.21 -9.07 32.92
CA GLN A 93 -18.68 -9.14 33.01
C GLN A 93 -19.26 -10.57 33.08
N SER A 94 -18.44 -11.61 33.18
CA SER A 94 -18.90 -13.00 33.35
C SER A 94 -18.79 -13.53 34.79
N ALA A 95 -18.71 -12.64 35.78
CA ALA A 95 -18.75 -12.99 37.20
C ALA A 95 -19.57 -11.98 38.01
N GLN A 96 -20.88 -11.92 37.76
CA GLN A 96 -21.89 -11.47 38.73
C GLN A 96 -23.29 -11.97 38.33
#